data_AF-A0A1J5P232-F1
#
_entry.id   AF-A0A1J5P232-F1
#
_cell.length_a   1.000
_cell.length_b   1.000
_cell.length_c   1.000
_cell.angle_alpha   90.00
_cell.angle_beta   90.00
_cell.angle_gamma   90.00
#
_symmetry.space_group_name_H-M   'P 1'
#
loop_
_entity.id
_entity.type
_entity.pdbx_description
1 polymer ?
#
loop_
_entity_poly.entity_id
_entity_poly.type
_entity_poly.pdbx_seq_one_letter_code
_entity_poly.pdbx_strand_id
1 'polypeptide(L)'
;MLKRLLAEADERTLVLMDELGTGTDPEEGASLAMAVLDELAIRKVHGIVTTHLTPLKAFADQHPYLSNASMRFDYATLSPTYQLEFGQPGKSLGLIIAEKNGLPSDLISHAQKYLQTIQADRA
;
A
#
# COMPACT_ATOMS: atom_id res chain seq x y z
N MET A 1 19.13 5.96 1.93
CA MET A 1 18.46 5.18 2.99
C MET A 1 18.51 3.68 2.70
N LEU A 2 17.85 3.19 1.64
CA LEU A 2 17.76 1.75 1.31
C LEU A 2 19.12 1.02 1.26
N LYS A 3 20.13 1.63 0.64
CA LYS A 3 21.51 1.08 0.63
C LYS A 3 22.04 0.75 2.02
N ARG A 4 21.83 1.64 3.00
CA ARG A 4 22.31 1.46 4.37
C ARG A 4 21.50 0.39 5.10
N LEU A 5 20.18 0.44 4.94
CA LEU A 5 19.28 -0.57 5.49
C LEU A 5 19.65 -1.98 4.99
N LEU A 6 19.88 -2.15 3.69
CA LEU A 6 20.34 -3.42 3.11
C LEU A 6 21.79 -3.78 3.44
N ALA A 7 22.57 -2.88 4.02
CA ALA A 7 23.93 -3.19 4.49
C ALA A 7 23.95 -3.61 5.96
N GLU A 8 23.02 -3.11 6.77
CA GLU A 8 23.04 -3.23 8.23
C GLU A 8 21.91 -4.12 8.80
N ALA A 9 20.79 -4.29 8.10
CA ALA A 9 19.63 -4.99 8.63
C ALA A 9 19.81 -6.51 8.67
N ASP A 10 19.46 -7.08 9.82
CA ASP A 10 19.50 -8.49 10.15
C ASP A 10 18.24 -8.92 10.93
N GLU A 11 18.19 -10.18 11.36
CA GLU A 11 17.10 -10.76 12.16
C GLU A 11 16.82 -10.05 13.50
N ARG A 12 17.76 -9.24 14.01
CA ARG A 12 17.63 -8.47 15.24
C ARG A 12 17.18 -7.03 14.99
N THR A 13 17.00 -6.66 13.73
CA THR A 13 16.62 -5.33 13.30
C THR A 13 15.09 -5.23 13.14
N LEU A 14 14.50 -4.15 13.67
CA LEU A 14 13.11 -3.77 13.39
C LEU A 14 13.10 -2.67 12.33
N VAL A 15 12.47 -2.94 11.20
CA VAL A 15 12.35 -1.99 10.08
C VAL A 15 10.93 -1.42 10.01
N LEU A 16 10.82 -0.10 10.04
CA LEU A 16 9.58 0.62 9.79
C LEU A 16 9.76 1.45 8.54
N MET A 17 8.99 1.18 7.49
CA MET A 17 9.02 1.95 6.25
C MET A 17 7.68 2.60 6.01
N ASP A 18 7.71 3.90 5.80
CA ASP A 18 6.53 4.65 5.41
C ASP A 18 6.52 4.82 3.89
N GLU A 19 5.45 4.34 3.25
CA GLU A 19 5.20 4.49 1.81
C GLU A 19 6.39 4.05 0.94
N LEU A 20 6.82 2.80 1.11
CA LEU A 20 7.94 2.23 0.34
C LEU A 20 7.60 2.17 -1.17
N GLY A 21 8.55 2.60 -2.00
CA GLY A 21 8.40 2.62 -3.46
C GLY A 21 7.73 3.88 -3.98
N THR A 22 7.56 4.92 -3.15
CA THR A 22 7.06 6.23 -3.58
C THR A 22 8.17 7.16 -4.08
N GLY A 23 7.81 8.10 -4.94
CA GLY A 23 8.72 9.13 -5.46
C GLY A 23 9.27 8.90 -6.87
N THR A 24 8.82 7.85 -7.55
CA THR A 24 9.09 7.60 -8.97
C THR A 24 7.82 7.07 -9.66
N ASP A 25 7.96 6.61 -10.90
CA ASP A 25 6.92 5.84 -11.59
C ASP A 25 6.36 4.72 -10.68
N PRO A 26 5.03 4.56 -10.56
CA PRO A 26 4.44 3.58 -9.66
C PRO A 26 4.88 2.13 -9.90
N GLU A 27 5.18 1.74 -11.14
CA GLU A 27 5.58 0.37 -11.49
C GLU A 27 7.05 0.14 -11.17
N GLU A 28 7.92 1.10 -11.50
CA GLU A 28 9.33 1.06 -11.09
C GLU A 28 9.46 1.08 -9.56
N GLY A 29 8.69 1.93 -8.89
CA GLY A 29 8.64 2.03 -7.45
C GLY A 29 8.17 0.74 -6.78
N ALA A 30 7.10 0.13 -7.30
CA ALA A 30 6.58 -1.14 -6.80
C ALA A 30 7.57 -2.30 -7.01
N SER A 31 8.19 -2.41 -8.19
CA SER A 31 9.15 -3.48 -8.49
C SER A 31 10.39 -3.40 -7.61
N LEU A 32 10.92 -2.19 -7.38
CA LEU A 32 12.01 -1.99 -6.43
C LEU A 32 11.59 -2.33 -4.99
N ALA A 33 10.39 -1.93 -4.58
CA ALA A 33 9.86 -2.23 -3.25
C ALA A 33 9.73 -3.74 -3.03
N MET A 34 9.22 -4.49 -4.01
CA MET A 34 9.14 -5.95 -3.96
C MET A 34 10.53 -6.58 -3.76
N ALA A 35 11.52 -6.18 -4.57
CA ALA A 35 12.87 -6.72 -4.47
C ALA A 35 13.53 -6.43 -3.11
N VAL A 36 13.28 -5.24 -2.54
CA VAL A 36 13.75 -4.88 -1.21
C VAL A 36 13.08 -5.74 -0.13
N LEU A 37 11.77 -5.97 -0.23
CA LEU A 37 11.03 -6.80 0.72
C LEU A 37 11.46 -8.27 0.66
N ASP A 38 11.70 -8.82 -0.54
CA ASP A 38 12.27 -10.16 -0.72
C ASP A 38 13.61 -10.31 0.02
N GLU A 39 14.52 -9.36 -0.19
CA GLU A 39 15.85 -9.40 0.42
C GLU A 39 15.77 -9.32 1.96
N LEU A 40 14.87 -8.50 2.50
CA LEU A 40 14.65 -8.40 3.95
C LEU A 40 14.01 -9.67 4.52
N ALA A 41 13.08 -10.29 3.78
CA ALA A 41 12.47 -11.54 4.17
C ALA A 41 13.49 -12.69 4.24
N ILE A 42 14.39 -12.80 3.24
CA ILE A 42 15.48 -13.77 3.21
C ILE A 42 16.40 -13.62 4.44
N ARG A 43 16.66 -12.37 4.84
CA ARG A 43 17.46 -12.02 6.03
C ARG A 43 16.69 -12.15 7.35
N LYS A 44 15.43 -12.58 7.32
CA LYS A 44 14.55 -12.73 8.49
C LYS A 44 14.39 -11.43 9.30
N VAL A 45 14.47 -10.29 8.62
CA VAL A 45 14.26 -8.98 9.22
C VAL A 45 12.78 -8.84 9.60
N HIS A 46 12.50 -8.31 10.78
CA HIS A 46 11.14 -8.01 11.21
C HIS A 46 10.79 -6.57 10.81
N GLY A 47 9.57 -6.33 10.33
CA GLY A 47 9.19 -4.97 9.97
C GLY A 47 7.72 -4.74 9.65
N ILE A 48 7.40 -3.45 9.53
CA ILE A 48 6.11 -2.94 9.07
C ILE A 48 6.40 -2.00 7.91
N VAL A 49 5.66 -2.18 6.81
CA VAL A 49 5.73 -1.32 5.64
C VAL A 49 4.33 -0.83 5.31
N THR A 50 4.16 0.49 5.20
CA THR A 50 2.93 1.09 4.67
C THR A 50 3.08 1.29 3.17
N THR A 51 1.97 1.17 2.45
CA THR A 51 1.94 1.38 1.01
C THR A 51 0.53 1.66 0.51
N HIS A 52 0.41 2.53 -0.47
CA HIS A 52 -0.78 2.64 -1.31
C HIS A 52 -0.67 1.87 -2.65
N LEU A 53 0.48 1.25 -2.95
CA LEU A 53 0.74 0.56 -4.21
C LEU A 53 -0.01 -0.77 -4.29
N THR A 54 -0.97 -0.87 -5.22
CA THR A 54 -1.74 -2.11 -5.45
C THR A 54 -0.86 -3.32 -5.78
N PRO A 55 0.18 -3.23 -6.63
CA PRO A 55 1.03 -4.38 -6.93
C PRO A 55 1.69 -4.96 -5.67
N LEU A 56 2.09 -4.10 -4.72
CA LEU A 56 2.75 -4.53 -3.48
C LEU A 56 1.79 -5.29 -2.55
N LYS A 57 0.50 -4.92 -2.54
CA LYS A 57 -0.56 -5.66 -1.83
C LYS A 57 -0.72 -7.07 -2.40
N ALA A 58 -0.81 -7.20 -3.73
CA ALA A 58 -0.95 -8.48 -4.39
C ALA A 58 0.27 -9.39 -4.20
N PHE A 59 1.47 -8.79 -4.23
CA PHE A 59 2.72 -9.48 -3.93
C PHE A 59 2.74 -10.02 -2.49
N ALA A 60 2.36 -9.20 -1.49
CA ALA A 60 2.32 -9.63 -0.10
C ALA A 60 1.30 -10.75 0.17
N ASP A 61 0.17 -10.80 -0.55
CA ASP A 61 -0.82 -11.88 -0.42
C ASP A 61 -0.29 -13.26 -0.86
N GLN A 62 0.67 -13.28 -1.80
CA GLN A 62 1.21 -14.52 -2.37
C GLN A 62 2.56 -14.91 -1.78
N HIS A 63 3.18 -14.03 -0.99
CA HIS A 63 4.54 -14.20 -0.51
C HIS A 63 4.57 -14.95 0.84
N PRO A 64 5.38 -16.02 0.99
CA PRO A 64 5.33 -16.91 2.17
C PRO A 64 5.76 -16.28 3.50
N TYR A 65 6.49 -15.17 3.45
CA TYR A 65 7.02 -14.48 4.64
C TYR A 65 6.42 -13.10 4.87
N LEU A 66 5.47 -12.68 4.02
CA LEU A 66 4.79 -11.39 4.18
C LEU A 66 3.31 -11.65 4.48
N SER A 67 2.66 -10.69 5.13
CA SER A 67 1.23 -10.75 5.39
C SER A 67 0.65 -9.36 5.28
N ASN A 68 -0.46 -9.24 4.56
CA ASN A 68 -1.17 -7.98 4.48
C ASN A 68 -1.82 -7.62 5.83
N ALA A 69 -1.88 -6.33 6.11
CA ALA A 69 -2.70 -5.78 7.16
C ALA A 69 -3.29 -4.44 6.69
N SER A 70 -4.42 -4.05 7.27
CA SER A 70 -5.07 -2.77 6.94
C SER A 70 -5.77 -2.16 8.14
N MET A 71 -5.97 -0.85 8.11
CA MET A 71 -6.71 -0.15 9.15
C MET A 71 -8.21 -0.27 8.86
N ARG A 72 -8.97 -0.82 9.82
CA ARG A 72 -10.42 -0.92 9.75
C ARG A 72 -11.03 0.47 9.56
N PHE A 73 -11.94 0.54 8.60
CA PHE A 73 -12.68 1.74 8.25
C PHE A 73 -14.18 1.50 8.46
N ASP A 74 -14.86 2.44 9.12
CA ASP A 74 -16.31 2.42 9.26
C ASP A 74 -16.93 3.03 7.99
N TYR A 75 -17.61 2.20 7.20
CA TYR A 75 -18.26 2.62 5.96
C TYR A 75 -19.59 3.35 6.18
N ALA A 76 -20.22 3.21 7.33
CA ALA A 76 -21.46 3.92 7.66
C ALA A 76 -21.16 5.37 8.04
N THR A 77 -20.14 5.58 8.88
CA THR A 77 -19.72 6.93 9.29
C THR A 77 -18.67 7.53 8.36
N LEU A 78 -18.08 6.73 7.46
CA LEU A 78 -16.94 7.09 6.62
C LEU A 78 -15.78 7.68 7.45
N SER A 79 -15.36 6.96 8.50
CA SER A 79 -14.26 7.37 9.38
C SER A 79 -13.31 6.20 9.71
N PRO A 80 -12.01 6.47 9.92
CA PRO A 80 -11.10 5.45 10.41
C PRO A 80 -11.48 5.04 11.84
N THR A 81 -11.39 3.74 12.14
CA THR A 81 -11.54 3.22 13.52
C THR A 81 -10.20 3.07 14.23
N TYR A 82 -9.09 3.24 13.48
CA TYR A 82 -7.71 3.04 13.93
C TYR A 82 -7.40 1.64 14.49
N GLN A 83 -8.21 0.64 14.11
CA GLN A 83 -7.97 -0.76 14.46
C GLN A 83 -7.23 -1.46 13.31
N LEU A 84 -6.15 -2.18 13.63
CA LEU A 84 -5.41 -2.97 12.63
C LEU A 84 -6.08 -4.33 12.42
N GLU A 85 -6.35 -4.69 11.17
CA GLU A 85 -6.86 -5.99 10.75
C GLU A 85 -5.78 -6.73 9.95
N PHE A 86 -5.44 -7.93 10.39
CA PHE A 86 -4.43 -8.78 9.74
C PHE A 86 -5.06 -9.69 8.68
N GLY A 87 -4.25 -10.07 7.69
CA GLY A 87 -4.58 -11.02 6.64
C GLY A 87 -5.38 -10.46 5.47
N GLN A 88 -5.69 -9.16 5.46
CA GLN A 88 -6.44 -8.55 4.36
C GLN A 88 -5.90 -7.16 3.98
N PRO A 89 -5.70 -6.89 2.67
CA PRO A 89 -5.36 -5.57 2.19
C PRO A 89 -6.55 -4.61 2.28
N GLY A 90 -6.27 -3.34 2.56
CA GLY A 90 -7.27 -2.28 2.62
C GLY A 90 -7.69 -1.79 1.23
N LYS A 91 -8.94 -1.33 1.12
CA LYS A 91 -9.48 -0.67 -0.09
C LYS A 91 -9.14 0.82 -0.12
N SER A 92 -8.86 1.36 -1.30
CA SER A 92 -8.67 2.79 -1.49
C SER A 92 -10.03 3.51 -1.56
N LEU A 93 -10.24 4.49 -0.67
CA LEU A 93 -11.53 5.20 -0.52
C LEU A 93 -11.46 6.68 -0.92
N GLY A 94 -10.41 7.09 -1.66
CA GLY A 94 -10.13 8.50 -1.95
C GLY A 94 -11.30 9.27 -2.54
N LEU A 95 -11.98 8.73 -3.56
CA LEU A 95 -13.12 9.39 -4.20
C LEU A 95 -14.35 9.50 -3.28
N ILE A 96 -14.62 8.46 -2.48
CA ILE A 96 -15.74 8.44 -1.52
C ILE A 96 -15.50 9.48 -0.42
N ILE A 97 -14.28 9.56 0.10
CA ILE A 97 -13.90 10.54 1.12
C ILE A 97 -13.96 11.96 0.54
N ALA A 98 -13.52 12.14 -0.71
CA ALA A 98 -13.55 13.43 -1.38
C ALA A 98 -14.99 13.95 -1.57
N GLU A 99 -15.92 13.08 -1.97
CA GLU A 99 -17.36 13.42 -2.06
C GLU A 99 -17.91 13.85 -0.70
N LYS A 100 -17.66 13.06 0.35
CA LYS A 100 -18.10 13.37 1.72
C LYS A 100 -17.56 14.71 2.23
N ASN A 101 -16.34 15.08 1.83
CA ASN A 101 -15.72 16.35 2.18
C ASN A 101 -16.24 17.54 1.37
N GLY A 102 -17.29 17.35 0.56
CA GLY A 102 -18.01 18.42 -0.11
C GLY A 102 -17.66 18.61 -1.58
N LEU A 103 -16.91 17.69 -2.21
CA LEU A 103 -16.74 17.75 -3.66
C LEU A 103 -18.04 17.38 -4.39
N PRO A 104 -18.42 18.10 -5.47
CA PRO A 104 -19.65 17.83 -6.20
C PRO A 104 -19.70 16.42 -6.79
N SER A 105 -20.83 15.74 -6.67
CA SER A 105 -21.02 14.38 -7.20
C SER A 105 -20.78 14.27 -8.71
N ASP A 106 -21.04 15.32 -9.49
CA ASP A 106 -20.72 15.35 -10.94
C ASP A 106 -19.21 15.27 -11.19
N LEU A 107 -18.40 15.98 -10.38
CA LEU A 107 -16.94 15.93 -10.46
C LEU A 107 -16.43 14.54 -10.06
N ILE A 108 -16.98 13.95 -9.00
CA ILE A 108 -16.64 12.61 -8.55
C ILE A 108 -16.98 11.57 -9.62
N SER A 109 -18.14 11.70 -10.26
CA SER A 109 -18.56 10.85 -11.38
C SER A 109 -17.59 10.94 -12.56
N HIS A 110 -17.04 12.11 -12.85
CA HIS A 110 -16.00 12.27 -13.86
C HIS A 110 -14.68 11.62 -13.44
N ALA A 111 -14.27 11.80 -12.18
CA ALA A 111 -13.06 11.16 -11.64
C ALA A 111 -13.14 9.62 -11.68
N GLN A 112 -14.31 9.05 -11.41
CA GLN A 112 -14.56 7.61 -11.52
C GLN A 112 -14.37 7.09 -12.96
N LYS A 113 -14.80 7.86 -13.97
CA LYS A 113 -14.59 7.50 -15.38
C LYS A 113 -13.09 7.48 -15.72
N TYR A 114 -12.33 8.48 -15.31
CA TYR A 114 -10.88 8.49 -15.50
C TYR A 114 -10.19 7.31 -14.81
N LEU A 115 -10.61 6.98 -13.58
CA LEU A 115 -10.06 5.85 -12.86
C LEU A 115 -10.31 4.53 -13.60
N GLN A 116 -11.51 4.33 -14.16
CA GLN A 116 -11.82 3.14 -14.96
C GLN A 116 -10.94 3.03 -16.20
N THR A 117 -10.72 4.14 -16.92
CA THR A 117 -9.81 4.17 -18.07
C THR A 117 -8.39 3.80 -17.66
N ILE A 118 -7.86 4.44 -16.61
CA ILE A 118 -6.50 4.16 -16.08
C ILE A 118 -6.35 2.69 -15.67
N GLN A 119 -7.39 2.09 -15.09
CA GLN A 119 -7.36 0.69 -14.69
C GLN A 119 -7.47 -0.27 -15.88
N ALA A 120 -8.26 0.07 -16.90
CA ALA A 120 -8.37 -0.72 -18.12
C ALA A 120 -7.07 -0.74 -18.92
N ASP A 121 -6.35 0.39 -18.98
CA ASP A 121 -5.06 0.48 -19.67
C ASP A 121 -3.94 -0.32 -18.97
N ARG A 122 -4.16 -0.76 -17.72
CA ARG A 122 -3.21 -1.55 -16.91
C ARG A 122 -3.49 -3.05 -16.90
N ALA A 123 -4.60 -3.50 -17.50
CA ALA A 123 -5.03 -4.90 -17.53
C ALA A 123 -4.55 -5.61 -18.80
#